data_AF-A0A6J1PEN6-F1
#
_entry.id   AF-A0A6J1PEN6-F1
#
_cell.length_a   1.000
_cell.length_b   1.000
_cell.length_c   1.000
_cell.angle_alpha   90.00
_cell.angle_beta   90.00
_cell.angle_gamma   90.00
#
_symmetry.space_group_name_H-M   'P 1'
#
loop_
_entity.id
_entity.type
_entity.pdbx_description
1 polymer ?
#
loop_
_entity_poly.entity_id
_entity_poly.type
_entity_poly.pdbx_seq_one_letter_code
_entity_poly.pdbx_strand_id
1 'polypeptide(L)'
;MNICEEHLDITIDENEIIVGAKDIIKKIRPSWPLQQLHFKIFTDGRTNKLVGVWYSGHYTDMVLIRIYGNNSALLIDRKSEINNIRILNKAGYTHCIYATFNNGFAYEFLEGETLTTETVRNPKVYPLIAKRMAEMHTLKFEFINYINYIINYIY
;
A
#
# COMPACT_ATOMS: atom_id res chain seq x y z
N MET A 1 15.74 -6.63 8.27
CA MET A 1 16.12 -5.22 8.17
C MET A 1 14.86 -4.41 8.35
N ASN A 2 14.71 -3.69 9.46
CA ASN A 2 13.56 -2.80 9.66
C ASN A 2 13.72 -1.63 8.69
N ILE A 3 13.01 -1.67 7.56
CA ILE A 3 12.88 -0.50 6.70
C ILE A 3 12.01 0.47 7.49
N CYS A 4 12.61 1.54 8.03
CA CYS A 4 11.83 2.67 8.51
C CYS A 4 11.12 3.26 7.29
N GLU A 5 9.82 3.03 7.21
CA GLU A 5 8.94 3.67 6.25
C GLU A 5 9.13 5.20 6.33
N GLU A 6 9.62 5.80 5.24
CA GLU A 6 9.88 7.24 5.16
C GLU A 6 8.66 7.98 4.57
N HIS A 7 8.38 9.17 5.07
CA HIS A 7 7.46 10.10 4.40
C HIS A 7 8.26 11.02 3.48
N LEU A 8 7.98 10.93 2.18
CA LEU A 8 8.62 11.73 1.15
C LEU A 8 7.77 12.97 0.86
N ASP A 9 8.36 14.15 0.97
CA ASP A 9 7.73 15.41 0.55
C ASP A 9 7.73 15.52 -0.99
N ILE A 10 6.91 14.67 -1.61
CA ILE A 10 6.73 14.54 -3.06
C ILE A 10 5.23 14.50 -3.33
N THR A 11 4.79 15.28 -4.31
CA THR A 11 3.42 15.24 -4.84
C THR A 11 3.48 14.80 -6.29
N ILE A 12 2.81 13.70 -6.63
CA ILE A 12 2.77 13.20 -8.01
C ILE A 12 1.67 13.92 -8.78
N ASP A 13 2.01 14.55 -9.90
CA ASP A 13 1.00 15.06 -10.84
C ASP A 13 0.25 13.88 -11.48
N GLU A 14 -1.06 13.95 -11.41
CA GLU A 14 -1.98 13.00 -12.01
C GLU A 14 -1.86 12.85 -13.53
N ASN A 15 -1.32 13.86 -14.21
CA ASN A 15 -1.04 13.85 -15.65
C ASN A 15 0.36 13.32 -15.98
N GLU A 16 1.28 13.31 -15.01
CA GLU A 16 2.69 12.91 -15.18
C GLU A 16 3.08 11.78 -14.21
N ILE A 17 2.21 10.79 -14.06
CA ILE A 17 2.35 9.68 -13.11
C ILE A 17 3.70 8.97 -13.21
N ILE A 18 4.20 8.76 -14.44
CA ILE A 18 5.46 8.06 -14.67
C ILE A 18 6.66 8.87 -14.18
N VAL A 19 6.62 10.20 -14.32
CA VAL A 19 7.68 11.09 -13.84
C VAL A 19 7.73 11.05 -12.32
N GLY A 20 6.58 11.28 -11.67
CA GLY A 20 6.49 11.22 -10.21
C GLY A 20 6.84 9.84 -9.66
N ALA A 21 6.42 8.76 -10.33
CA ALA A 21 6.77 7.39 -9.96
C ALA A 21 8.30 7.17 -9.96
N LYS A 22 9.03 7.71 -10.96
CA LYS A 22 10.49 7.63 -10.97
C LYS A 22 11.12 8.36 -9.79
N ASP A 23 10.58 9.50 -9.36
CA ASP A 23 11.10 10.24 -8.22
C ASP A 23 10.91 9.49 -6.90
N ILE A 24 9.80 8.77 -6.75
CA ILE A 24 9.59 7.85 -5.64
C ILE A 24 10.60 6.68 -5.68
N ILE A 25 10.78 6.04 -6.84
CA ILE A 25 11.71 4.90 -6.99
C ILE A 25 13.16 5.30 -6.71
N LYS A 26 13.61 6.50 -7.10
CA LYS A 26 14.94 7.01 -6.75
C LYS A 26 15.22 6.99 -5.25
N LYS A 27 14.19 7.21 -4.42
CA LYS A 27 14.28 7.20 -2.95
C LYS A 27 14.22 5.80 -2.38
N ILE A 28 13.26 4.98 -2.84
CA ILE A 28 13.00 3.64 -2.28
C ILE A 28 14.01 2.59 -2.77
N ARG A 29 14.50 2.74 -4.01
CA ARG A 29 15.41 1.82 -4.69
C ARG A 29 16.52 2.60 -5.43
N PRO A 30 17.43 3.28 -4.69
CA PRO A 30 18.46 4.12 -5.31
C PRO A 30 19.45 3.36 -6.20
N SER A 31 19.56 2.04 -6.05
CA SER A 31 20.40 1.17 -6.86
C SER A 31 19.78 0.75 -8.20
N TRP A 32 18.49 1.00 -8.42
CA TRP A 32 17.82 0.57 -9.65
C TRP A 32 18.21 1.47 -10.84
N PRO A 33 18.58 0.90 -12.00
CA PRO A 33 18.90 1.68 -13.18
C PRO A 33 17.64 2.29 -13.80
N LEU A 34 17.46 3.60 -13.62
CA LEU A 34 16.23 4.32 -14.00
C LEU A 34 15.85 4.19 -15.48
N GLN A 35 16.83 3.97 -16.36
CA GLN A 35 16.63 3.81 -17.82
C GLN A 35 16.05 2.43 -18.18
N GLN A 36 16.12 1.45 -17.28
CA GLN A 36 15.64 0.08 -17.50
C GLN A 36 14.36 -0.21 -16.72
N LEU A 37 13.72 0.84 -16.20
CA LEU A 37 12.43 0.72 -15.51
C LEU A 37 11.31 0.49 -16.52
N HIS A 38 10.46 -0.46 -16.16
CA HIS A 38 9.20 -0.75 -16.81
C HIS A 38 8.07 -0.24 -15.94
N PHE A 39 6.97 0.14 -16.59
CA PHE A 39 5.81 0.72 -15.93
C PHE A 39 4.54 0.05 -16.42
N LYS A 40 3.60 -0.19 -15.50
CA LYS A 40 2.25 -0.66 -15.83
C LYS A 40 1.24 0.19 -15.08
N ILE A 41 0.43 0.95 -15.82
CA ILE A 41 -0.67 1.73 -15.25
C ILE A 41 -1.90 0.83 -15.16
N PHE A 42 -2.52 0.78 -13.98
CA PHE A 42 -3.77 0.08 -13.75
C PHE A 42 -4.90 1.12 -13.75
N THR A 43 -5.75 1.09 -14.77
CA THR A 43 -6.75 2.14 -15.06
C THR A 43 -8.17 1.82 -14.58
N ASP A 44 -8.36 0.76 -13.79
CA ASP A 44 -9.70 0.22 -13.47
C ASP A 44 -10.43 0.95 -12.32
N GLY A 45 -9.90 2.07 -11.83
CA GLY A 45 -10.47 2.84 -10.73
C GLY A 45 -10.85 4.26 -11.14
N ARG A 46 -12.07 4.72 -10.79
CA ARG A 46 -12.48 6.12 -10.96
C ARG A 46 -11.81 7.09 -9.97
N THR A 47 -11.28 6.60 -8.84
CA THR A 47 -10.90 7.46 -7.70
C THR A 47 -9.43 7.37 -7.30
N ASN A 48 -8.74 6.26 -7.60
CA ASN A 48 -7.34 6.03 -7.26
C ASN A 48 -6.58 5.52 -8.48
N LYS A 49 -5.40 6.10 -8.75
CA LYS A 49 -4.50 5.62 -9.81
C LYS A 49 -3.45 4.72 -9.20
N LEU A 50 -3.13 3.62 -9.89
CA LEU A 50 -2.11 2.68 -9.45
C LEU A 50 -1.13 2.45 -10.60
N VAL A 51 0.17 2.54 -10.29
CA VAL A 51 1.24 2.22 -11.23
C VAL A 51 2.18 1.20 -10.60
N GLY A 52 2.47 0.13 -11.33
CA GLY A 52 3.53 -0.82 -10.99
C GLY A 52 4.82 -0.43 -11.67
N VAL A 53 5.93 -0.45 -10.93
CA VAL A 53 7.27 -0.15 -11.43
C VAL A 53 8.23 -1.27 -11.07
N TRP A 54 8.97 -1.77 -12.05
CA TRP A 54 10.00 -2.80 -11.85
C TRP A 54 11.16 -2.55 -12.82
N TYR A 55 12.33 -3.12 -12.55
CA TYR A 55 13.44 -3.12 -13.51
C TYR A 55 13.58 -4.49 -14.19
N SER A 56 14.22 -4.48 -15.36
CA SER A 56 14.33 -5.65 -16.24
C SER A 56 14.86 -6.89 -15.50
N GLY A 57 14.12 -8.01 -15.56
CA GLY A 57 14.49 -9.27 -14.90
C GLY A 57 14.00 -9.42 -13.46
N HIS A 58 13.37 -8.39 -12.87
CA HIS A 58 12.98 -8.37 -11.45
C HIS A 58 11.51 -8.01 -11.25
N TYR A 59 10.64 -8.68 -12.01
CA TYR A 59 9.18 -8.46 -11.94
C TYR A 59 8.60 -8.73 -10.54
N THR A 60 9.17 -9.68 -9.80
CA THR A 60 8.72 -10.04 -8.44
C THR A 60 9.13 -9.03 -7.36
N ASP A 61 10.12 -8.15 -7.62
CA ASP A 61 10.48 -7.02 -6.74
C ASP A 61 9.78 -5.73 -7.19
N MET A 62 8.63 -5.85 -7.87
CA MET A 62 7.85 -4.70 -8.30
C MET A 62 7.43 -3.83 -7.10
N VAL A 63 7.49 -2.52 -7.30
CA VAL A 63 6.93 -1.52 -6.40
C VAL A 63 5.62 -1.02 -6.97
N LEU A 64 4.56 -1.10 -6.16
CA LEU A 64 3.25 -0.53 -6.48
C LEU A 64 3.16 0.88 -5.89
N ILE A 65 2.79 1.87 -6.70
CA ILE A 65 2.63 3.26 -6.29
C ILE A 65 1.17 3.63 -6.49
N ARG A 66 0.47 3.89 -5.37
CA ARG A 66 -0.92 4.30 -5.36
C ARG A 66 -1.03 5.80 -5.12
N ILE A 67 -1.72 6.48 -6.03
CA ILE A 67 -1.95 7.93 -6.01
C ILE A 67 -3.43 8.18 -5.75
N TYR A 68 -3.70 9.02 -4.74
CA TYR A 68 -5.05 9.41 -4.38
C TYR A 68 -5.55 10.54 -5.29
N GLY A 69 -6.80 10.44 -5.76
CA GLY A 69 -7.45 11.52 -6.51
C GLY A 69 -7.83 12.74 -5.66
N ASN A 70 -8.21 13.83 -6.32
CA ASN A 70 -8.47 15.18 -5.76
C ASN A 70 -9.66 15.34 -4.77
N ASN A 71 -10.25 14.27 -4.21
CA ASN A 71 -11.39 14.41 -3.30
C ASN A 71 -10.93 14.75 -1.86
N SER A 72 -11.14 16.01 -1.46
CA SER A 72 -10.69 16.61 -0.18
C SER A 72 -11.30 15.98 1.08
N ALA A 73 -12.46 15.32 0.99
CA ALA A 73 -13.08 14.62 2.12
C ALA A 73 -12.35 13.33 2.56
N LEU A 74 -11.32 12.89 1.82
CA LEU A 74 -10.66 11.58 2.01
C LEU A 74 -9.43 11.59 2.93
N LEU A 75 -8.95 12.74 3.42
CA LEU A 75 -7.68 12.80 4.16
C LEU A 75 -7.66 11.95 5.44
N ILE A 76 -8.76 11.92 6.19
CA ILE A 76 -8.89 11.09 7.40
C ILE A 76 -8.86 9.60 7.02
N ASP A 77 -9.55 9.24 5.94
CA ASP A 77 -9.64 7.87 5.45
C ASP A 77 -8.28 7.34 4.96
N ARG A 78 -7.46 8.17 4.31
CA ARG A 78 -6.10 7.82 3.87
C ARG A 78 -5.17 7.44 5.03
N LYS A 79 -5.22 8.20 6.14
CA LYS A 79 -4.41 7.89 7.33
C LYS A 79 -4.86 6.58 7.99
N SER A 80 -6.17 6.36 8.04
CA SER A 80 -6.76 5.12 8.55
C SER A 80 -6.36 3.93 7.69
N GLU A 81 -6.43 4.06 6.36
CA GLU A 81 -6.02 3.04 5.39
C GLU A 81 -4.56 2.61 5.60
N ILE A 82 -3.63 3.58 5.63
CA ILE A 82 -2.21 3.31 5.84
C ILE A 82 -1.99 2.62 7.20
N ASN A 83 -2.66 3.08 8.25
CA ASN A 83 -2.55 2.46 9.58
C ASN A 83 -3.06 1.01 9.59
N ASN A 84 -4.16 0.73 8.91
CA ASN A 84 -4.71 -0.61 8.80
C ASN A 84 -3.75 -1.55 8.05
N ILE A 85 -3.13 -1.08 6.96
CA ILE A 85 -2.10 -1.85 6.24
C ILE A 85 -0.93 -2.17 7.18
N ARG A 86 -0.45 -1.20 7.96
CA ARG A 86 0.64 -1.42 8.93
C ARG A 86 0.28 -2.47 9.99
N ILE A 87 -0.91 -2.41 10.56
CA ILE A 87 -1.39 -3.40 11.55
C ILE A 87 -1.43 -4.80 10.91
N LEU A 88 -2.00 -4.92 9.72
CA LEU A 88 -2.10 -6.18 9.00
C LEU A 88 -0.73 -6.73 8.60
N ASN A 89 0.21 -5.86 8.22
CA ASN A 89 1.57 -6.26 7.84
C ASN A 89 2.34 -6.78 9.05
N LYS A 90 2.21 -6.12 10.22
CA LYS A 90 2.77 -6.62 11.49
C LYS A 90 2.22 -7.99 11.89
N ALA A 91 0.96 -8.27 11.52
CA ALA A 91 0.34 -9.58 11.74
C ALA A 91 0.69 -10.63 10.65
N GLY A 92 1.47 -10.26 9.61
CA GLY A 92 1.85 -11.15 8.52
C GLY A 92 0.76 -11.38 7.47
N TYR A 93 -0.22 -10.48 7.36
CA TYR A 93 -1.38 -10.66 6.49
C TYR A 93 -1.39 -9.82 5.22
N THR A 94 -0.50 -8.82 5.10
CA THR A 94 -0.46 -7.96 3.91
C THR A 94 0.95 -7.44 3.62
N HIS A 95 1.07 -6.76 2.48
CA HIS A 95 2.28 -6.16 1.92
C HIS A 95 2.90 -5.09 2.82
N CYS A 96 4.23 -4.94 2.72
CA CYS A 96 4.95 -3.87 3.36
C CYS A 96 4.74 -2.52 2.65
N ILE A 97 4.62 -1.42 3.42
CA ILE A 97 4.70 -0.06 2.87
C ILE A 97 6.16 0.36 2.86
N TYR A 98 6.66 0.76 1.70
CA TYR A 98 8.03 1.25 1.54
C TYR A 98 8.15 2.74 1.88
N ALA A 99 7.18 3.54 1.43
CA ALA A 99 7.15 4.97 1.70
C ALA A 99 5.73 5.53 1.57
N THR A 100 5.47 6.65 2.22
CA THR A 100 4.30 7.50 1.98
C THR A 100 4.72 8.82 1.35
N PHE A 101 3.81 9.50 0.67
CA PHE A 101 4.06 10.81 0.06
C PHE A 101 2.77 11.65 0.07
N ASN A 102 2.88 12.92 -0.31
CA ASN A 102 1.83 13.94 -0.05
C ASN A 102 0.44 13.54 -0.57
N ASN A 103 0.40 12.81 -1.69
CA ASN A 103 -0.83 12.33 -2.31
C ASN A 103 -0.85 10.82 -2.58
N GLY A 104 -0.17 10.01 -1.76
CA GLY A 104 -0.20 8.55 -1.94
C GLY A 104 0.79 7.76 -1.10
N PHE A 105 1.01 6.51 -1.49
CA PHE A 105 2.01 5.63 -0.87
C PHE A 105 2.53 4.58 -1.86
N ALA A 106 3.73 4.07 -1.58
CA ALA A 106 4.41 3.04 -2.34
C ALA A 106 4.59 1.79 -1.48
N TYR A 107 4.26 0.62 -2.03
CA TYR A 107 4.19 -0.63 -1.29
C TYR A 107 4.63 -1.83 -2.14
N GLU A 108 4.88 -2.93 -1.44
CA GLU A 108 5.32 -4.20 -1.99
C GLU A 108 4.27 -4.85 -2.90
N PHE A 109 4.72 -5.35 -4.05
CA PHE A 109 3.93 -6.27 -4.86
C PHE A 109 3.98 -7.68 -4.23
N LEU A 110 2.80 -8.24 -3.96
CA LEU A 110 2.68 -9.64 -3.56
C LEU A 110 2.28 -10.47 -4.78
N GLU A 111 3.12 -11.43 -5.14
CA GLU A 111 2.81 -12.37 -6.20
C GLU A 111 1.63 -13.25 -5.80
N GLY A 112 0.64 -13.34 -6.68
CA GLY A 112 -0.55 -14.15 -6.46
C GLY A 112 -1.58 -13.97 -7.56
N GLU A 113 -2.55 -14.87 -7.57
CA GLU A 113 -3.70 -14.80 -8.46
C GLU A 113 -4.89 -14.16 -7.73
N THR A 114 -5.53 -13.19 -8.38
CA THR A 114 -6.77 -12.61 -7.88
C THR A 114 -7.88 -13.64 -7.93
N LEU A 115 -8.62 -13.79 -6.83
CA LEU A 115 -9.80 -14.64 -6.80
C LEU A 115 -10.86 -14.12 -7.78
N THR A 116 -11.45 -15.02 -8.56
CA THR A 116 -12.61 -14.75 -9.40
C THR A 116 -13.90 -15.12 -8.68
N THR A 117 -15.04 -14.77 -9.28
CA THR A 117 -16.36 -15.17 -8.82
C THR A 117 -16.52 -16.70 -8.74
N GLU A 118 -15.82 -17.45 -9.58
CA GLU A 118 -15.86 -18.91 -9.59
C GLU A 118 -14.94 -19.46 -8.50
N THR A 119 -13.70 -18.96 -8.40
CA THR A 119 -12.72 -19.50 -7.44
C THR A 119 -13.13 -19.23 -6.00
N VAL A 120 -13.77 -18.08 -5.71
CA VAL A 120 -14.26 -17.74 -4.37
C VAL A 120 -15.33 -18.71 -3.86
N ARG A 121 -16.07 -19.39 -4.75
CA ARG A 121 -17.11 -20.38 -4.39
C ARG A 121 -16.58 -21.80 -4.23
N ASN A 122 -15.31 -22.03 -4.59
CA ASN A 122 -14.72 -23.36 -4.49
C ASN A 122 -14.72 -23.83 -3.01
N PRO A 123 -15.25 -25.03 -2.71
CA PRO A 123 -15.30 -25.56 -1.35
C PRO A 123 -13.95 -25.71 -0.64
N LYS A 124 -12.85 -25.73 -1.40
CA LYS A 124 -11.49 -25.73 -0.84
C LYS A 124 -10.94 -24.33 -0.57
N VAL A 125 -11.54 -23.29 -1.15
CA VAL A 125 -11.04 -21.91 -1.11
C VAL A 125 -11.84 -21.06 -0.12
N TYR A 126 -13.18 -21.08 -0.17
CA TYR A 126 -13.98 -20.22 0.70
C TYR A 126 -13.71 -20.41 2.21
N PRO A 127 -13.42 -21.63 2.73
CA PRO A 127 -13.10 -21.78 4.15
C PRO A 127 -11.79 -21.07 4.53
N LEU A 128 -10.82 -21.01 3.61
CA LEU A 128 -9.56 -20.28 3.83
C LEU A 128 -9.80 -18.77 3.89
N ILE A 129 -10.68 -18.26 3.03
CA ILE A 129 -11.10 -16.85 3.05
C ILE A 129 -11.80 -16.53 4.37
N ALA A 130 -12.78 -17.36 4.77
CA ALA A 130 -13.51 -17.18 6.03
C ALA A 130 -12.58 -17.22 7.25
N LYS A 131 -11.62 -18.16 7.25
CA LYS A 131 -10.59 -18.25 8.28
C LYS A 131 -9.74 -16.97 8.34
N ARG A 132 -9.24 -16.48 7.20
CA ARG A 132 -8.43 -15.26 7.15
C ARG A 132 -9.22 -14.02 7.57
N MET A 133 -10.49 -13.91 7.19
CA MET A 133 -11.38 -12.84 7.67
C MET A 133 -11.59 -12.92 9.19
N ALA A 134 -11.79 -14.11 9.74
CA ALA A 134 -11.91 -14.30 11.18
C ALA A 134 -10.61 -13.91 11.91
N GLU A 135 -9.45 -14.34 11.42
CA GLU A 135 -8.13 -13.93 11.93
C GLU A 135 -8.00 -12.39 11.95
N MET A 136 -8.32 -11.72 10.83
CA MET A 136 -8.30 -10.26 10.73
C MET A 136 -9.25 -9.59 11.73
N HIS A 137 -10.44 -10.13 11.99
CA HIS A 137 -11.37 -9.60 13.00
C HIS A 137 -10.89 -9.77 14.44
N THR A 138 -9.96 -10.69 14.72
CA THR A 138 -9.38 -10.84 16.06
C THR A 138 -8.23 -9.87 16.33
N LEU A 139 -7.70 -9.21 15.29
CA LEU A 139 -6.75 -8.13 15.47
C LEU A 139 -7.44 -6.99 16.21
N LYS A 140 -7.11 -6.84 17.49
CA LYS A 140 -7.59 -5.71 18.28
C LYS A 140 -7.10 -4.44 17.60
N PHE A 141 -8.04 -3.62 17.14
CA PHE A 141 -7.78 -2.23 16.80
C PHE A 141 -7.10 -1.59 18.02
N GLU A 142 -5.79 -1.35 17.93
CA GLU A 142 -5.05 -0.54 18.91
C GLU A 142 -5.51 0.93 18.79
N PHE A 143 -6.77 1.18 19.16
CA PHE A 143 -7.38 2.49 19.26
C PHE A 143 -7.55 2.94 20.72
N ILE A 144 -7.18 2.12 21.71
CA ILE A 144 -7.27 2.49 23.13
C ILE A 144 -5.98 3.14 23.65
N ASN A 145 -4.81 2.89 23.05
CA ASN A 145 -3.55 3.43 23.57
C ASN A 145 -3.30 4.90 23.20
N TYR A 146 -3.80 5.38 22.05
CA TYR A 146 -3.58 6.78 21.65
C TYR A 146 -4.45 7.76 22.45
N ILE A 147 -5.66 7.37 22.86
CA ILE A 147 -6.50 8.17 23.77
C ILE A 147 -5.96 8.13 25.20
N ASN A 148 -5.48 6.99 25.70
CA ASN A 148 -4.82 6.93 27.01
C ASN A 148 -3.50 7.72 27.06
N TYR A 149 -2.75 7.78 25.95
CA TYR A 149 -1.58 8.64 25.85
C TYR A 149 -1.97 10.13 25.91
N ILE A 150 -3.03 10.57 25.24
CA ILE A 150 -3.47 11.97 25.31
C ILE A 150 -4.10 12.32 26.66
N ILE A 151 -4.84 11.41 27.29
CA ILE A 151 -5.47 11.66 28.60
C ILE A 151 -4.42 11.69 29.74
N ASN A 152 -3.34 10.90 29.67
CA ASN A 152 -2.25 10.92 30.66
C ASN A 152 -1.32 12.15 30.57
N TYR A 153 -1.45 12.99 29.54
CA TYR A 153 -0.68 14.24 29.42
C TYR A 153 -1.53 15.50 29.69
N ILE A 154 -2.80 15.33 30.09
CA ILE A 154 -3.73 16.44 30.41
C ILE A 154 -4.14 16.42 31.91
N TYR A 155 -3.56 15.54 32.73
CA TYR A 155 -3.60 15.64 34.19
C TYR A 155 -2.19 15.64 34.78
#